data_AF-A0A973JEI7-F1
#
_entry.id   AF-A0A973JEI7-F1
#
_cell.length_a   1.000
_cell.length_b   1.000
_cell.length_c   1.000
_cell.angle_alpha   90.00
_cell.angle_beta   90.00
_cell.angle_gamma   90.00
#
_symmetry.space_group_name_H-M   'P 1'
#
loop_
_entity.id
_entity.type
_entity.pdbx_description
1 polymer ?
#
loop_
_entity_poly.entity_id
_entity_poly.type
_entity_poly.pdbx_seq_one_letter_code
_entity_poly.pdbx_strand_id
1 'polypeptide(L)'
;MLDIKFLRQNIDFVRKKMRERGQEVNLDAFTALDAKRRTALQEVETLRNERNTASKEIGERKKNKQDASDLIARMTVVSDRIKELDEFLKKIEEDLHNVLMVIPNIPHESVVYGTSSEDNPVIRVWGEKPQFDFPPKPHWDIGEDLNILDFARGAKITGARFTLYRGSGAMLERAIINFMLDLHTSEHGYTEMLT
;
A
#
# COMPACT_ATOMS: atom_id res chain seq x y z
N MET A 1 4.03 0.50 -1.76
CA MET A 1 4.07 -0.91 -2.22
C MET A 1 5.52 -1.37 -2.27
N LEU A 2 5.77 -2.67 -2.15
CA LEU A 2 7.12 -3.22 -2.29
C LEU A 2 7.61 -3.11 -3.74
N ASP A 3 8.92 -2.96 -3.92
CA ASP A 3 9.53 -2.99 -5.24
C ASP A 3 9.35 -4.38 -5.89
N ILE A 4 8.87 -4.40 -7.13
CA ILE A 4 8.54 -5.63 -7.85
C ILE A 4 9.77 -6.51 -8.11
N LYS A 5 10.93 -5.89 -8.38
CA LYS A 5 12.17 -6.61 -8.67
C LYS A 5 12.70 -7.23 -7.37
N PHE A 6 12.65 -6.49 -6.27
CA PHE A 6 13.00 -6.99 -4.95
C PHE A 6 12.12 -8.19 -4.57
N LEU A 7 10.79 -8.07 -4.71
CA LEU A 7 9.85 -9.13 -4.39
C LEU A 7 10.13 -10.40 -5.20
N ARG A 8 10.39 -10.25 -6.51
CA ARG A 8 10.74 -11.36 -7.40
C ARG A 8 12.04 -12.06 -6.97
N GLN A 9 13.06 -11.31 -6.58
CA GLN A 9 14.37 -11.86 -6.22
C GLN A 9 14.40 -12.45 -4.81
N ASN A 10 13.49 -12.03 -3.93
CA ASN A 10 13.53 -12.32 -2.49
C ASN A 10 12.20 -12.87 -1.97
N ILE A 11 11.47 -13.64 -2.79
CA ILE A 11 10.10 -14.07 -2.48
C ILE A 11 10.01 -14.86 -1.17
N ASP A 12 10.97 -15.74 -0.91
CA ASP A 12 11.01 -16.54 0.32
C ASP A 12 11.33 -15.72 1.56
N PHE A 13 12.21 -14.73 1.41
CA PHE A 13 12.51 -13.77 2.47
C PHE A 13 11.27 -12.94 2.82
N VAL A 14 10.57 -12.40 1.81
CA VAL A 14 9.33 -11.66 2.02
C VAL A 14 8.27 -12.57 2.65
N ARG A 15 8.12 -13.81 2.16
CA ARG A 15 7.19 -14.80 2.73
C ARG A 15 7.46 -15.04 4.21
N LYS A 16 8.73 -15.22 4.60
CA LYS A 16 9.14 -15.37 5.99
C LYS A 16 8.78 -14.13 6.82
N LYS A 17 9.09 -12.94 6.32
CA LYS A 17 8.80 -11.68 7.00
C LYS A 17 7.31 -11.39 7.17
N MET A 18 6.48 -11.77 6.20
CA MET A 18 5.03 -11.67 6.34
C MET A 18 4.48 -12.62 7.41
N ARG A 19 5.01 -13.86 7.47
CA ARG A 19 4.69 -14.80 8.55
C ARG A 19 5.14 -14.29 9.92
N GLU A 20 6.33 -13.71 10.01
CA GLU A 20 6.82 -13.08 11.25
C GLU A 20 5.90 -11.94 11.71
N ARG A 21 5.25 -11.24 10.78
CA ARG A 21 4.23 -10.20 11.05
C ARG A 21 2.84 -10.78 11.40
N GLY A 22 2.67 -12.11 11.39
CA GLY A 22 1.37 -12.76 11.59
C GLY A 22 0.40 -12.58 10.42
N GLN A 23 0.92 -12.42 9.20
CA GLN A 23 0.12 -12.23 7.99
C GLN A 23 0.39 -13.33 6.97
N GLU A 24 -0.68 -13.95 6.48
CA GLU A 24 -0.61 -14.83 5.32
C GLU A 24 -0.88 -14.02 4.05
N VAL A 25 0.19 -13.74 3.30
CA VAL A 25 0.09 -13.06 2.00
C VAL A 25 0.21 -14.09 0.89
N ASN A 26 -0.74 -14.09 -0.04
CA ASN A 26 -0.68 -14.94 -1.23
C ASN A 26 0.34 -14.40 -2.26
N LEU A 27 1.61 -14.72 -2.02
CA LEU A 27 2.72 -14.40 -2.92
C LEU A 27 2.75 -15.28 -4.18
N ASP A 28 1.96 -16.34 -4.22
CA ASP A 28 1.89 -17.24 -5.36
C ASP A 28 1.08 -16.61 -6.50
N ALA A 29 0.02 -15.87 -6.17
CA ALA A 29 -0.71 -15.04 -7.14
C ALA A 29 0.22 -14.01 -7.82
N PHE A 30 1.07 -13.34 -7.05
CA PHE A 30 2.11 -12.45 -7.59
C PHE A 30 3.03 -13.19 -8.54
N THR A 31 3.57 -14.33 -8.12
CA THR A 31 4.52 -15.13 -8.91
C THR A 31 3.91 -15.59 -10.23
N ALA A 32 2.65 -16.03 -10.22
CA ALA A 32 1.94 -16.46 -11.42
C ALA A 32 1.66 -15.30 -12.38
N LEU A 33 1.25 -14.13 -11.88
CA LEU A 33 1.01 -12.94 -12.71
C LEU A 33 2.31 -12.39 -13.29
N ASP A 34 3.38 -12.33 -12.49
CA ASP A 34 4.70 -11.87 -12.96
C ASP A 34 5.27 -12.79 -14.05
N ALA A 35 5.10 -14.12 -13.90
CA ALA A 35 5.50 -15.08 -14.92
C ALA A 35 4.72 -14.87 -16.23
N LYS A 36 3.38 -14.75 -16.16
CA LYS A 36 2.54 -14.46 -17.33
C LYS A 36 2.94 -13.15 -18.00
N ARG A 37 3.20 -12.10 -17.22
CA ARG A 37 3.65 -10.79 -17.72
C ARG A 37 4.92 -10.93 -18.53
N ARG A 38 5.91 -11.65 -17.99
CA ARG A 38 7.22 -11.82 -18.64
C ARG A 38 7.12 -12.63 -19.94
N THR A 39 6.33 -13.71 -19.94
CA THR A 39 6.11 -14.51 -21.14
C THR A 39 5.42 -13.69 -22.24
N ALA A 40 4.36 -12.96 -21.90
CA ALA A 40 3.65 -12.11 -22.85
C ALA A 40 4.54 -10.97 -23.38
N LEU A 41 5.35 -10.33 -22.53
CA LEU A 41 6.32 -9.32 -22.96
C LEU A 41 7.36 -9.90 -23.94
N GLN A 42 7.87 -11.09 -23.66
CA GLN A 42 8.85 -11.75 -24.53
C GLN A 42 8.23 -12.12 -25.89
N GLU A 43 6.98 -12.60 -25.90
CA GLU A 43 6.23 -12.90 -27.13
C GLU A 43 5.99 -11.63 -27.96
N VAL A 44 5.53 -10.54 -27.32
CA VAL A 44 5.33 -9.24 -27.96
C VAL A 44 6.62 -8.73 -28.61
N GLU A 45 7.75 -8.76 -27.90
CA GLU A 45 9.03 -8.28 -28.45
C GLU A 45 9.50 -9.16 -29.62
N THR A 46 9.28 -10.47 -29.56
CA THR A 46 9.60 -11.40 -30.66
C THR A 46 8.76 -11.08 -31.90
N LEU A 47 7.44 -10.91 -31.73
CA LEU A 47 6.50 -10.60 -32.81
C LEU A 47 6.75 -9.21 -33.40
N ARG A 48 7.11 -8.22 -32.57
CA ARG A 48 7.50 -6.89 -33.04
C ARG A 48 8.76 -6.95 -33.90
N ASN A 49 9.74 -7.76 -33.51
CA ASN A 49 10.95 -7.97 -34.31
C ASN A 49 10.65 -8.69 -35.63
N GLU A 50 9.82 -9.74 -35.63
CA GLU A 50 9.36 -10.43 -36.85
C GLU A 50 8.66 -9.43 -37.79
N ARG A 51 7.71 -8.64 -37.27
CA ARG A 51 6.99 -7.63 -38.03
C ARG A 51 7.91 -6.58 -38.65
N ASN A 52 8.88 -6.07 -37.89
CA ASN A 52 9.81 -5.06 -38.37
C ASN A 52 10.74 -5.62 -39.45
N THR A 53 11.17 -6.88 -39.33
CA THR A 53 12.01 -7.57 -40.31
C THR A 53 11.23 -7.83 -41.61
N ALA A 54 10.03 -8.39 -41.49
CA ALA A 54 9.16 -8.66 -42.63
C ALA A 54 8.72 -7.37 -43.36
N SER A 55 8.53 -6.26 -42.63
CA SER A 55 8.19 -4.97 -43.24
C SER A 55 9.30 -4.46 -44.18
N LYS A 56 10.57 -4.68 -43.82
CA LYS A 56 11.72 -4.36 -44.69
C LYS A 56 11.71 -5.23 -45.95
N GLU A 57 11.52 -6.53 -45.79
CA GLU A 57 11.47 -7.49 -46.90
C GLU A 57 10.30 -7.21 -47.86
N ILE A 58 9.12 -6.85 -47.34
CA ILE A 58 7.96 -6.45 -48.15
C ILE A 58 8.30 -5.20 -48.99
N GLY A 59 8.99 -4.22 -48.39
CA GLY A 59 9.45 -3.02 -49.10
C GLY A 59 10.40 -3.35 -50.25
N GLU A 60 11.35 -4.25 -50.02
CA GLU A 60 12.30 -4.72 -51.03
C GLU A 60 11.61 -5.50 -52.17
N ARG A 61 10.74 -6.46 -51.84
CA ARG A 61 9.97 -7.22 -52.86
C ARG A 61 9.11 -6.32 -53.73
N LYS A 62 8.41 -5.36 -53.13
CA LYS A 62 7.61 -4.37 -53.88
C LYS A 62 8.47 -3.50 -54.80
N LYS A 63 9.64 -3.06 -54.34
CA LYS A 63 10.61 -2.30 -55.17
C LYS A 63 11.10 -3.13 -56.36
N ASN A 64 11.29 -4.43 -56.16
CA ASN A 64 11.72 -5.38 -57.20
C ASN A 64 10.56 -5.95 -58.04
N LYS A 65 9.33 -5.44 -57.89
CA LYS A 65 8.10 -5.91 -58.57
C LYS A 65 7.80 -7.40 -58.34
N GLN A 66 8.21 -7.94 -57.20
CA GLN A 66 7.92 -9.30 -56.76
C GLN A 66 6.66 -9.33 -55.90
N ASP A 67 5.96 -10.47 -55.89
CA ASP A 67 4.79 -10.66 -55.05
C ASP A 67 5.18 -10.76 -53.55
N ALA A 68 4.42 -10.04 -52.73
CA ALA A 68 4.58 -9.97 -51.28
C ALA A 68 3.26 -10.24 -50.54
N SER A 69 2.22 -10.70 -51.25
CA SER A 69 0.87 -10.90 -50.71
C SER A 69 0.85 -11.86 -49.51
N ASP A 70 1.59 -12.96 -49.59
CA ASP A 70 1.70 -13.94 -48.49
C ASP A 70 2.34 -13.36 -47.23
N LEU A 71 3.40 -12.57 -47.39
CA LEU A 71 4.09 -11.88 -46.30
C LEU A 71 3.19 -10.83 -45.65
N ILE A 72 2.44 -10.08 -46.46
CA ILE A 72 1.46 -9.10 -45.97
C ILE A 72 0.36 -9.80 -45.16
N ALA A 73 -0.20 -10.91 -45.67
CA ALA A 73 -1.22 -11.68 -44.96
C ALA A 73 -0.72 -12.20 -43.60
N ARG A 74 0.50 -12.75 -43.55
CA ARG A 74 1.13 -13.20 -42.29
C ARG A 74 1.35 -12.03 -41.32
N MET A 75 1.74 -10.86 -41.81
CA MET A 75 1.99 -9.68 -40.96
C MET A 75 0.71 -9.07 -40.38
N THR A 76 -0.43 -9.24 -41.04
CA THR A 76 -1.74 -8.90 -40.45
C THR A 76 -2.01 -9.77 -39.22
N VAL A 77 -1.83 -11.10 -39.33
CA VAL A 77 -2.00 -12.04 -38.21
C VAL A 77 -1.06 -11.70 -37.04
N VAL A 78 0.22 -11.42 -37.34
CA VAL A 78 1.20 -10.99 -36.34
C VAL A 78 0.75 -9.68 -35.65
N SER A 79 0.22 -8.73 -36.41
CA SER A 79 -0.23 -7.45 -35.86
C SER A 79 -1.45 -7.60 -34.95
N ASP A 80 -2.40 -8.48 -35.30
CA ASP A 80 -3.55 -8.76 -34.46
C ASP A 80 -3.16 -9.52 -33.19
N ARG A 81 -2.23 -10.47 -33.28
CA ARG A 81 -1.67 -11.14 -32.10
C ARG A 81 -0.95 -10.16 -31.15
N ILE A 82 -0.20 -9.19 -31.68
CA ILE A 82 0.41 -8.14 -30.86
C ILE A 82 -0.66 -7.35 -30.11
N LYS A 83 -1.77 -6.97 -30.76
CA LYS A 83 -2.87 -6.23 -30.10
C LYS A 83 -3.48 -7.03 -28.96
N GLU A 84 -3.76 -8.32 -29.18
CA GLU A 84 -4.30 -9.21 -28.14
C GLU A 84 -3.36 -9.28 -26.92
N LEU A 85 -2.06 -9.43 -27.16
CA LEU A 85 -1.06 -9.50 -26.09
C LEU A 85 -0.90 -8.17 -25.37
N ASP A 86 -0.94 -7.04 -26.08
CA ASP A 86 -0.86 -5.71 -25.47
C ASP A 86 -2.10 -5.43 -24.56
N GLU A 87 -3.30 -5.87 -24.95
CA GLU A 87 -4.49 -5.80 -24.09
C GLU A 87 -4.38 -6.74 -22.88
N PHE A 88 -3.91 -7.96 -23.09
CA PHE A 88 -3.67 -8.92 -22.02
C PHE A 88 -2.63 -8.42 -21.00
N LEU A 89 -1.56 -7.79 -21.48
CA LEU A 89 -0.52 -7.18 -20.64
C LEU A 89 -1.08 -6.06 -19.78
N LYS A 90 -1.94 -5.18 -20.32
CA LYS A 90 -2.60 -4.13 -19.53
C LYS A 90 -3.38 -4.72 -18.36
N LYS A 91 -4.17 -5.77 -18.60
CA LYS A 91 -4.94 -6.45 -17.55
C LYS A 91 -4.04 -7.08 -16.50
N ILE A 92 -2.96 -7.75 -16.93
CA ILE A 92 -1.99 -8.35 -16.00
C ILE A 92 -1.31 -7.27 -15.14
N GLU A 93 -0.97 -6.12 -15.71
CA GLU A 93 -0.35 -5.03 -14.96
C GLU A 93 -1.29 -4.46 -13.90
N GLU A 94 -2.58 -4.34 -14.21
CA GLU A 94 -3.61 -3.96 -13.24
C GLU A 94 -3.76 -5.00 -12.13
N ASP A 95 -3.90 -6.28 -12.48
CA ASP A 95 -3.98 -7.38 -11.52
C ASP A 95 -2.74 -7.44 -10.61
N LEU A 96 -1.56 -7.24 -11.19
CA LEU A 96 -0.29 -7.25 -10.46
C LEU A 96 -0.18 -6.03 -9.55
N HIS A 97 -0.63 -4.85 -9.98
CA HIS A 97 -0.70 -3.66 -9.15
C HIS A 97 -1.60 -3.88 -7.93
N ASN A 98 -2.79 -4.46 -8.14
CA ASN A 98 -3.74 -4.78 -7.06
C ASN A 98 -3.15 -5.77 -6.06
N VAL A 99 -2.46 -6.81 -6.53
CA VAL A 99 -1.77 -7.76 -5.66
C VAL A 99 -0.66 -7.07 -4.86
N LEU A 100 0.15 -6.22 -5.48
CA LEU A 100 1.23 -5.51 -4.78
C LEU A 100 0.72 -4.50 -3.74
N MET A 101 -0.45 -3.91 -3.95
CA MET A 101 -1.06 -2.93 -3.05
C MET A 101 -1.51 -3.53 -1.73
N VAL A 102 -1.87 -4.82 -1.71
CA VAL A 102 -2.30 -5.51 -0.48
C VAL A 102 -1.14 -6.10 0.32
N ILE A 103 0.09 -6.11 -0.23
CA ILE A 103 1.27 -6.61 0.49
C ILE A 103 1.74 -5.56 1.49
N PRO A 104 1.75 -5.87 2.81
CA PRO A 104 2.27 -4.95 3.82
C PRO A 104 3.76 -4.66 3.65
N ASN A 105 4.22 -3.61 4.31
CA ASN A 105 5.65 -3.32 4.34
C ASN A 105 6.44 -4.42 5.09
N ILE A 106 7.69 -4.62 4.70
CA ILE A 106 8.60 -5.58 5.35
C ILE A 106 9.06 -4.96 6.69
N PRO A 107 8.87 -5.65 7.83
CA PRO A 107 9.43 -5.19 9.11
C PRO A 107 10.95 -5.03 9.01
N HIS A 108 11.46 -3.91 9.52
CA HIS A 108 12.91 -3.67 9.59
C HIS A 108 13.61 -4.75 10.43
N GLU A 109 14.88 -5.03 10.17
CA GLU A 109 15.64 -6.06 10.89
C GLU A 109 15.76 -5.81 12.40
N SER A 110 15.66 -4.55 12.83
CA SER A 110 15.66 -4.15 14.24
C SER A 110 14.31 -4.37 14.94
N VAL A 111 13.26 -4.73 14.21
CA VAL A 111 11.94 -5.01 14.80
C VAL A 111 11.98 -6.39 15.42
N VAL A 112 11.73 -6.45 16.73
CA VAL A 112 11.68 -7.69 17.49
C VAL A 112 10.48 -8.52 17.02
N TYR A 113 10.69 -9.82 16.84
CA TYR A 113 9.61 -10.75 16.54
C TYR A 113 8.62 -10.83 17.71
N GLY A 114 7.32 -10.77 17.39
CA GLY A 114 6.24 -10.88 18.35
C GLY A 114 4.97 -11.36 17.65
N THR A 115 4.13 -12.06 18.41
CA THR A 115 2.83 -12.59 17.98
C THR A 115 1.66 -11.72 18.41
N SER A 116 1.85 -10.90 19.45
CA SER A 116 0.82 -10.02 19.99
C SER A 116 1.41 -8.79 20.69
N SER A 117 0.54 -7.91 21.21
CA SER A 117 0.95 -6.70 21.92
C SER A 117 1.77 -6.97 23.18
N GLU A 118 1.65 -8.17 23.74
CA GLU A 118 2.34 -8.62 24.95
C GLU A 118 3.85 -8.87 24.72
N ASP A 119 4.26 -9.09 23.46
CA ASP A 119 5.66 -9.32 23.08
C ASP A 119 6.44 -8.01 22.87
N ASN A 120 5.78 -6.85 22.97
CA ASN A 120 6.41 -5.56 22.74
C ASN A 120 7.39 -5.20 23.87
N PRO A 121 8.69 -5.02 23.57
CA PRO A 121 9.68 -4.68 24.60
C PRO A 121 9.52 -3.23 25.07
N VAL A 122 9.71 -3.01 26.38
CA VAL A 122 9.80 -1.66 26.95
C VAL A 122 11.18 -1.09 26.66
N ILE A 123 11.25 -0.03 25.83
CA ILE A 123 12.52 0.61 25.46
C ILE A 123 12.99 1.61 26.51
N ARG A 124 12.07 2.41 27.06
CA ARG A 124 12.36 3.41 28.10
C ARG A 124 11.12 3.70 28.94
N VAL A 125 11.34 4.08 30.19
CA VAL A 125 10.34 4.63 31.10
C VAL A 125 10.79 6.02 31.53
N TRP A 126 9.88 6.99 31.60
CA TRP A 126 10.17 8.35 32.03
C TRP A 126 9.14 8.81 33.06
N GLY A 127 9.62 9.41 34.16
CA GLY A 127 8.80 9.79 35.30
C GLY A 127 8.38 8.61 36.18
N GLU A 128 7.61 8.90 37.23
CA GLU A 128 7.05 7.92 38.15
C GLU A 128 5.52 7.90 38.04
N LYS A 129 4.91 6.71 38.17
CA LYS A 129 3.45 6.59 38.18
C LYS A 129 2.91 7.21 39.47
N PRO A 130 1.85 8.04 39.42
CA PRO A 130 1.28 8.63 40.61
C PRO A 130 0.76 7.56 41.57
N GLN A 131 1.02 7.75 42.86
CA GLN A 131 0.41 6.97 43.93
C GLN A 131 -0.83 7.72 44.44
N PHE A 132 -1.96 7.03 44.50
CA PHE A 132 -3.21 7.59 44.99
C PHE A 132 -3.53 7.00 46.36
N ASP A 133 -3.94 7.86 47.29
CA ASP A 133 -4.51 7.51 48.59
C ASP A 133 -6.03 7.23 48.53
N PHE A 134 -6.61 7.33 47.33
CA PHE A 134 -7.99 6.99 47.01
C PHE A 134 -8.08 6.07 45.77
N PRO A 135 -9.19 5.33 45.59
CA PRO A 135 -9.42 4.56 44.37
C PRO A 135 -9.58 5.49 43.15
N PRO A 136 -8.67 5.46 42.16
CA PRO A 136 -8.76 6.35 41.01
C PRO A 136 -10.00 6.01 40.17
N LYS A 137 -10.75 7.05 39.78
CA LYS A 137 -11.86 6.92 38.83
C LYS A 137 -11.33 6.92 37.39
N PRO A 138 -11.97 6.18 36.47
CA PRO A 138 -11.65 6.27 35.06
C PRO A 138 -12.08 7.62 34.46
N HIS A 139 -11.50 7.98 33.32
CA HIS A 139 -11.73 9.29 32.71
C HIS A 139 -13.18 9.55 32.29
N TRP A 140 -13.94 8.51 31.93
CA TRP A 140 -15.33 8.65 31.52
C TRP A 140 -16.23 9.04 32.70
N ASP A 141 -16.06 8.43 33.86
CA ASP A 141 -16.81 8.78 35.08
C ASP A 141 -16.45 10.19 35.55
N ILE A 142 -15.16 10.54 35.57
CA ILE A 142 -14.71 11.91 35.92
C ILE A 142 -15.31 12.94 34.96
N GLY A 143 -15.28 12.65 33.66
CA GLY A 143 -15.79 13.54 32.64
C GLY A 143 -17.30 13.77 32.72
N GLU A 144 -18.07 12.73 33.03
CA GLU A 144 -19.52 12.83 33.25
C GLU A 144 -19.84 13.57 34.57
N ASP A 145 -19.16 13.22 35.66
CA ASP A 145 -19.32 13.86 36.99
C ASP A 145 -19.06 15.38 36.91
N LEU A 146 -18.06 15.79 36.12
CA LEU A 146 -17.72 17.19 35.89
C LEU A 146 -18.57 17.85 34.78
N ASN A 147 -19.45 17.10 34.11
CA ASN A 147 -20.27 17.56 32.98
C ASN A 147 -19.45 18.17 31.83
N ILE A 148 -18.27 17.61 31.58
CA ILE A 148 -17.34 18.03 30.52
C ILE A 148 -17.25 17.04 29.36
N LEU A 149 -17.58 15.75 29.61
CA LEU A 149 -17.73 14.71 28.59
C LEU A 149 -19.16 14.19 28.63
N ASP A 150 -19.80 14.18 27.47
CA ASP A 150 -21.20 13.74 27.32
C ASP A 150 -21.32 12.69 26.22
N PHE A 151 -21.26 11.43 26.64
CA PHE A 151 -21.33 10.27 25.77
C PHE A 151 -22.75 10.02 25.27
N ALA A 152 -23.77 10.25 26.12
CA ALA A 152 -25.17 10.04 25.75
C ALA A 152 -25.61 10.99 24.62
N ARG A 153 -25.27 12.28 24.72
CA ARG A 153 -25.58 13.24 23.65
C ARG A 153 -24.71 13.03 22.43
N GLY A 154 -23.43 12.65 22.59
CA GLY A 154 -22.58 12.23 21.46
C GLY A 154 -23.21 11.08 20.68
N ALA A 155 -23.69 10.05 21.39
CA ALA A 155 -24.38 8.91 20.80
C ALA A 155 -25.71 9.27 20.16
N LYS A 156 -26.47 10.20 20.75
CA LYS A 156 -27.74 10.67 20.16
C LYS A 156 -27.54 11.42 18.84
N ILE A 157 -26.47 12.21 18.73
CA ILE A 157 -26.22 13.04 17.55
C ILE A 157 -25.65 12.20 16.39
N THR A 158 -24.74 11.27 16.69
CA THR A 158 -23.98 10.56 15.66
C THR A 158 -24.08 9.04 15.77
N GLY A 159 -23.99 8.49 16.98
CA GLY A 159 -24.02 7.05 17.25
C GLY A 159 -22.93 6.61 18.23
N ALA A 160 -22.80 5.30 18.45
CA ALA A 160 -21.78 4.77 19.36
C ALA A 160 -20.37 5.26 19.02
N ARG A 161 -19.51 5.39 20.04
CA ARG A 161 -18.11 5.89 19.95
C ARG A 161 -17.95 7.38 19.62
N PHE A 162 -19.00 8.19 19.81
CA PHE A 162 -18.92 9.64 19.76
C PHE A 162 -19.16 10.24 21.15
N THR A 163 -18.37 11.26 21.50
CA THR A 163 -18.45 11.98 22.78
C THR A 163 -18.52 13.47 22.52
N LEU A 164 -19.42 14.16 23.22
CA LEU A 164 -19.52 15.60 23.14
C LEU A 164 -18.74 16.25 24.27
N TYR A 165 -17.73 17.06 23.91
CA TYR A 165 -16.95 17.86 24.86
C TYR A 165 -17.68 19.17 25.19
N ARG A 166 -17.61 19.61 26.45
CA ARG A 166 -18.30 20.81 26.94
C ARG A 166 -17.47 21.60 27.94
N GLY A 167 -17.72 22.91 28.00
CA GLY A 167 -17.13 23.80 29.00
C GLY A 167 -15.62 23.67 29.09
N SER A 168 -15.11 23.42 30.28
CA SER A 168 -13.67 23.25 30.55
C SER A 168 -13.07 22.04 29.84
N GLY A 169 -13.82 20.97 29.55
CA GLY A 169 -13.31 19.84 28.76
C GLY A 169 -13.02 20.22 27.30
N ALA A 170 -13.94 20.94 26.66
CA ALA A 170 -13.73 21.45 25.31
C ALA A 170 -12.59 22.48 25.25
N MET A 171 -12.45 23.30 26.29
CA MET A 171 -11.34 24.24 26.42
C MET A 171 -10.00 23.52 26.58
N LEU A 172 -9.93 22.49 27.43
CA LEU A 172 -8.73 21.70 27.66
C LEU A 172 -8.28 20.97 26.39
N GLU A 173 -9.19 20.36 25.66
CA GLU A 173 -8.90 19.69 24.38
C GLU A 173 -8.23 20.66 23.40
N ARG A 174 -8.81 21.85 23.22
CA ARG A 174 -8.23 22.90 22.36
C ARG A 174 -6.87 23.39 22.88
N ALA A 175 -6.71 23.51 24.19
CA ALA A 175 -5.43 23.92 24.77
C ALA A 175 -4.32 22.90 24.51
N ILE A 176 -4.63 21.60 24.60
CA ILE A 176 -3.68 20.52 24.29
C ILE A 176 -3.30 20.55 22.81
N ILE A 177 -4.28 20.70 21.90
CA ILE A 177 -4.03 20.82 20.45
C ILE A 177 -3.05 21.97 20.18
N ASN A 178 -3.35 23.16 20.69
CA ASN A 178 -2.50 24.34 20.45
C ASN A 178 -1.10 24.16 21.06
N PHE A 179 -0.99 23.62 22.28
CA PHE A 179 0.30 23.33 22.90
C PHE A 179 1.16 22.38 22.04
N MET A 180 0.58 21.31 21.50
CA MET A 180 1.30 20.38 20.62
C MET A 180 1.74 21.05 19.32
N LEU A 181 0.89 21.87 18.70
CA LEU A 181 1.22 22.62 17.48
C LEU A 181 2.37 23.62 17.74
N ASP A 182 2.26 24.42 18.79
CA ASP A 182 3.27 25.41 19.17
C ASP A 182 4.62 24.74 19.44
N LEU A 183 4.64 23.65 20.22
CA LEU A 183 5.86 22.89 20.52
C LEU A 183 6.52 22.38 19.24
N HIS A 184 5.75 21.76 18.35
CA HIS A 184 6.31 21.16 17.13
C HIS A 184 6.78 22.19 16.12
N THR A 185 6.08 23.32 15.98
CA THR A 185 6.42 24.37 15.01
C THR A 185 7.56 25.28 15.49
N SER A 186 7.58 25.62 16.78
CA SER A 186 8.58 26.55 17.33
C SER A 186 9.88 25.88 17.76
N GLU A 187 9.84 24.65 18.27
CA GLU A 187 11.03 23.97 18.83
C GLU A 187 11.53 22.80 17.97
N HIS A 188 10.65 22.10 17.24
CA HIS A 188 11.03 20.90 16.47
C HIS A 188 11.10 21.12 14.95
N GLY A 189 10.83 22.34 14.47
CA GLY A 189 11.00 22.73 13.06
C GLY A 189 9.95 22.17 12.09
N TYR A 190 8.78 21.77 12.59
CA TYR A 190 7.67 21.36 11.73
C TYR A 190 7.01 22.58 11.07
N THR A 191 6.55 22.42 9.83
CA THR A 191 5.70 23.40 9.15
C THR A 191 4.24 23.03 9.37
N GLU A 192 3.46 23.93 9.97
CA GLU A 192 2.03 23.70 10.17
C GLU A 192 1.26 23.76 8.85
N MET A 193 0.33 22.83 8.67
CA MET A 193 -0.51 22.71 7.47
C MET A 193 -1.96 22.49 7.89
N LEU A 194 -2.89 23.20 7.26
CA LEU A 194 -4.33 22.97 7.39
C LEU A 194 -4.82 22.20 6.15
N THR A 195 -5.21 20.94 6.34
CA THR A 195 -5.54 19.97 5.26
C THR A 195 -6.98 19.48 5.33
#